data_AF-A0A838UTU6-F1
#
_entry.id   AF-A0A838UTU6-F1
#
_cell.length_a   1.000
_cell.length_b   1.000
_cell.length_c   1.000
_cell.angle_alpha   90.00
_cell.angle_beta   90.00
_cell.angle_gamma   90.00
#
_symmetry.space_group_name_H-M   'P 1'
#
loop_
_entity.id
_entity.type
_entity.pdbx_description
1 polymer ?
#
loop_
_entity_poly.entity_id
_entity_poly.type
_entity_poly.pdbx_seq_one_letter_code
_entity_poly.pdbx_strand_id
1 'polypeptide(L)'
;RLGALGLAIDDIARQAVMGDPRWDAGNYPLGEGPAVGLGIARMLNMLTYTTAAELDERFSRRPATQPNQWPTFGPSLALETYLHHQADKLVQRFDANAYLYLTSAMDRYDAAAGRGGDAAAFARIQARVLAVGIDSDWLYPARDVAALATGIHAAGGAATYVEVASRHGHDAFLKDWAQFDHVLRPFMAS
;
A
#
# COMPACT_ATOMS: atom_id res chain seq x y z
N ARG A 1 1.07 4.86 11.90
CA ARG A 1 1.14 3.40 12.19
C ARG A 1 0.02 2.76 11.38
N LEU A 2 0.20 1.53 10.89
CA LEU A 2 -0.86 0.85 10.14
C LEU A 2 -2.00 0.44 11.08
N GLY A 3 -3.24 0.57 10.63
CA GLY A 3 -4.41 0.13 11.39
C GLY A 3 -4.55 -1.39 11.41
N ALA A 4 -5.36 -1.93 12.33
CA ALA A 4 -5.54 -3.38 12.51
C ALA A 4 -5.97 -4.13 11.23
N LEU A 5 -6.81 -3.50 10.40
CA LEU A 5 -7.23 -4.08 9.12
C LEU A 5 -6.05 -4.22 8.15
N GLY A 6 -5.19 -3.21 8.05
CA GLY A 6 -4.00 -3.27 7.22
C GLY A 6 -3.03 -4.36 7.71
N LEU A 7 -2.80 -4.45 9.03
CA LEU A 7 -1.98 -5.51 9.62
C LEU A 7 -2.52 -6.91 9.30
N ALA A 8 -3.84 -7.10 9.35
CA ALA A 8 -4.46 -8.38 9.02
C ALA A 8 -4.27 -8.74 7.53
N ILE A 9 -4.41 -7.76 6.64
CA ILE A 9 -4.20 -7.96 5.21
C ILE A 9 -2.75 -8.31 4.90
N ASP A 10 -1.81 -7.56 5.46
CA ASP A 10 -0.38 -7.81 5.27
C ASP A 10 0.05 -9.16 5.86
N ASP A 11 -0.54 -9.60 6.99
CA ASP A 11 -0.32 -10.95 7.50
C ASP A 11 -0.86 -12.04 6.56
N ILE A 12 -2.11 -11.92 6.09
CA ILE A 12 -2.68 -12.87 5.11
C ILE A 12 -1.80 -12.94 3.85
N ALA A 13 -1.32 -11.80 3.37
CA ALA A 13 -0.44 -11.74 2.21
C ALA A 13 0.91 -12.45 2.46
N ARG A 14 1.52 -12.26 3.63
CA ARG A 14 2.72 -13.03 4.02
C ARG A 14 2.44 -14.52 4.17
N GLN A 15 1.29 -14.91 4.72
CA GLN A 15 0.89 -16.32 4.81
C GLN A 15 0.70 -16.95 3.43
N ALA A 16 0.18 -16.20 2.44
CA ALA A 16 0.07 -16.68 1.06
C ALA A 16 1.46 -16.99 0.48
N VAL A 17 2.46 -16.14 0.73
CA VAL A 17 3.84 -16.37 0.32
C VAL A 17 4.46 -17.57 1.04
N MET A 18 4.41 -17.60 2.37
CA MET A 18 5.06 -18.66 3.17
C MET A 18 4.37 -20.02 3.05
N GLY A 19 3.08 -20.04 2.71
CA GLY A 19 2.30 -21.25 2.47
C GLY A 19 2.49 -21.85 1.08
N ASP A 20 3.14 -21.15 0.14
CA ASP A 20 3.48 -21.71 -1.16
C ASP A 20 4.65 -22.70 -1.00
N PRO A 21 4.51 -23.98 -1.42
CA PRO A 21 5.56 -24.98 -1.28
C PRO A 21 6.90 -24.59 -1.92
N ARG A 22 6.89 -23.73 -2.95
CA ARG A 22 8.12 -23.24 -3.58
C ARG A 22 8.86 -22.19 -2.76
N TRP A 23 8.29 -21.71 -1.66
CA TRP A 23 9.01 -20.82 -0.75
C TRP A 23 10.16 -21.53 -0.04
N ASP A 24 10.05 -22.84 0.21
CA ASP A 24 11.12 -23.67 0.81
C ASP A 24 11.84 -23.00 2.01
N ALA A 25 11.05 -22.49 2.97
CA ALA A 25 11.57 -21.74 4.12
C ALA A 25 12.49 -20.55 3.76
N GLY A 26 12.27 -19.95 2.59
CA GLY A 26 13.06 -18.87 2.03
C GLY A 26 14.26 -19.31 1.20
N ASN A 27 14.50 -20.62 1.04
CA ASN A 27 15.69 -21.18 0.37
C ASN A 27 15.45 -21.58 -1.10
N TYR A 28 14.70 -20.77 -1.85
CA TYR A 28 14.46 -21.02 -3.27
C TYR A 28 15.57 -20.44 -4.18
N PRO A 29 15.88 -21.10 -5.31
CA PRO A 29 16.75 -20.51 -6.33
C PRO A 29 16.15 -19.24 -6.96
N LEU A 30 17.01 -18.36 -7.46
CA LEU A 30 16.57 -17.15 -8.14
C LEU A 30 15.67 -17.48 -9.34
N GLY A 31 14.49 -16.86 -9.42
CA GLY A 31 13.51 -17.13 -10.48
C GLY A 31 12.63 -18.36 -10.23
N GLU A 32 12.87 -19.11 -9.16
CA GLU A 32 12.17 -20.34 -8.81
C GLU A 32 11.38 -20.25 -7.50
N GLY A 33 11.17 -19.02 -7.02
CA GLY A 33 10.46 -18.76 -5.76
C GLY A 33 8.94 -19.00 -5.81
N PRO A 34 8.25 -18.65 -4.71
CA PRO A 34 6.80 -18.86 -4.52
C PRO A 34 5.96 -17.90 -5.37
N ALA A 35 5.96 -18.12 -6.68
CA ALA A 35 5.26 -17.28 -7.65
C ALA A 35 3.75 -17.19 -7.38
N VAL A 36 3.12 -18.31 -6.99
CA VAL A 36 1.67 -18.35 -6.72
C VAL A 36 1.37 -17.58 -5.44
N GLY A 37 2.11 -17.84 -4.37
CA GLY A 37 1.97 -17.15 -3.09
C GLY A 37 2.18 -15.63 -3.21
N LEU A 38 3.26 -15.21 -3.88
CA LEU A 38 3.55 -13.79 -4.12
C LEU A 38 2.50 -13.13 -5.03
N GLY A 39 1.99 -13.86 -6.02
CA GLY A 39 0.91 -13.36 -6.87
C GLY A 39 -0.39 -13.14 -6.10
N ILE A 40 -0.79 -14.07 -5.22
CA ILE A 40 -1.95 -13.91 -4.33
C ILE A 40 -1.77 -12.71 -3.40
N ALA A 41 -0.59 -12.58 -2.77
CA ALA A 41 -0.25 -11.44 -1.93
C ALA A 41 -0.39 -10.11 -2.69
N ARG A 42 0.06 -10.06 -3.96
CA ARG A 42 -0.12 -8.88 -4.82
C ARG A 42 -1.57 -8.55 -5.09
N MET A 43 -2.38 -9.55 -5.44
CA MET A 43 -3.81 -9.35 -5.73
C MET A 43 -4.55 -8.81 -4.52
N LEU A 44 -4.31 -9.39 -3.34
CA LEU A 44 -4.91 -8.95 -2.10
C LEU A 44 -4.55 -7.48 -1.78
N ASN A 45 -3.25 -7.16 -1.81
CA ASN A 45 -2.80 -5.81 -1.47
C ASN A 45 -3.27 -4.75 -2.47
N MET A 46 -3.46 -5.10 -3.75
CA MET A 46 -4.04 -4.18 -4.72
C MET A 46 -5.44 -3.67 -4.34
N LEU A 47 -6.22 -4.46 -3.59
CA LEU A 47 -7.53 -4.02 -3.11
C LEU A 47 -7.40 -2.90 -2.07
N THR A 48 -6.26 -2.82 -1.39
CA THR A 48 -5.98 -1.77 -0.40
C THR A 48 -5.55 -0.45 -1.01
N TYR A 49 -5.12 -0.47 -2.27
CA TYR A 49 -4.58 0.71 -2.92
C TYR A 49 -5.63 1.54 -3.67
N THR A 50 -6.82 0.97 -3.87
CA THR A 50 -7.90 1.53 -4.68
C THR A 50 -9.20 1.63 -3.87
N THR A 51 -10.25 2.12 -4.50
CA THR A 51 -11.60 2.22 -3.91
C THR A 51 -12.55 1.25 -4.60
N ALA A 52 -13.61 0.85 -3.87
CA ALA A 52 -14.68 0.04 -4.45
C ALA A 52 -15.32 0.73 -5.67
N ALA A 53 -15.52 2.05 -5.60
CA ALA A 53 -16.07 2.83 -6.70
C ALA A 53 -15.20 2.78 -7.97
N GLU A 54 -13.87 2.88 -7.84
CA GLU A 54 -12.94 2.75 -8.98
C GLU A 54 -13.03 1.34 -9.60
N LEU A 55 -13.12 0.29 -8.77
CA LEU A 55 -13.24 -1.09 -9.26
C LEU A 55 -14.57 -1.32 -9.99
N ASP A 56 -15.69 -0.83 -9.44
CA ASP A 56 -17.01 -0.97 -10.05
C ASP A 56 -17.12 -0.23 -11.40
N GLU A 57 -16.60 0.99 -11.47
CA GLU A 57 -16.57 1.79 -12.70
C GLU A 57 -15.77 1.09 -13.81
N ARG A 58 -14.59 0.55 -13.46
CA ARG A 58 -13.66 -0.05 -14.42
C ARG A 58 -14.11 -1.43 -14.90
N PHE A 59 -14.59 -2.28 -13.98
CA PHE A 59 -14.78 -3.70 -14.25
C PHE A 59 -16.23 -4.16 -14.18
N SER A 60 -16.98 -3.71 -13.16
CA SER A 60 -18.33 -4.20 -12.88
C SER A 60 -18.38 -5.75 -13.00
N ARG A 61 -19.41 -6.31 -13.67
CA ARG A 61 -19.54 -7.75 -13.96
C ARG A 61 -19.14 -8.12 -15.39
N ARG A 62 -18.22 -7.36 -16.02
CA ARG A 62 -17.83 -7.58 -17.42
C ARG A 62 -17.08 -8.93 -17.57
N PRO A 63 -17.37 -9.71 -18.61
CA PRO A 63 -16.64 -10.95 -18.89
C PRO A 63 -15.21 -10.64 -19.33
N ALA A 64 -14.28 -11.57 -19.06
CA ALA A 64 -12.93 -11.48 -19.58
C ALA A 64 -12.90 -11.58 -21.11
N THR A 65 -12.07 -10.76 -21.74
CA THR A 65 -11.83 -10.80 -23.20
C THR A 65 -10.52 -11.50 -23.58
N GLN A 66 -9.68 -11.80 -22.58
CA GLN A 66 -8.38 -12.42 -22.73
C GLN A 66 -8.31 -13.70 -21.90
N PRO A 67 -7.55 -14.72 -22.34
CA PRO A 67 -7.40 -15.97 -21.60
C PRO A 67 -6.70 -15.74 -20.26
N ASN A 68 -7.10 -16.51 -19.25
CA ASN A 68 -6.49 -16.51 -17.92
C ASN A 68 -5.43 -17.62 -17.82
N GLN A 69 -4.26 -17.31 -17.27
CA GLN A 69 -3.21 -18.30 -16.99
C GLN A 69 -3.34 -18.93 -15.60
N TRP A 70 -4.12 -18.29 -14.73
CA TRP A 70 -4.42 -18.79 -13.39
C TRP A 70 -5.61 -19.76 -13.45
N PRO A 71 -5.68 -20.78 -12.56
CA PRO A 71 -6.83 -21.66 -12.46
C PRO A 71 -8.13 -20.87 -12.22
N THR A 72 -9.21 -21.26 -12.89
CA THR A 72 -10.53 -20.60 -12.75
C THR A 72 -11.60 -21.61 -12.39
N PHE A 73 -12.62 -21.15 -11.68
CA PHE A 73 -13.83 -21.91 -11.41
C PHE A 73 -15.01 -21.30 -12.18
N GLY A 74 -15.12 -21.69 -13.45
CA GLY A 74 -16.12 -21.15 -14.39
C GLY A 74 -15.61 -20.03 -15.30
N PRO A 75 -16.53 -19.31 -15.98
CA PRO A 75 -16.17 -18.21 -16.88
C PRO A 75 -15.51 -17.05 -16.14
N SER A 76 -14.36 -16.57 -16.64
CA SER A 76 -13.62 -15.49 -15.99
C SER A 76 -14.24 -14.11 -16.20
N LEU A 77 -14.10 -13.26 -15.20
CA LEU A 77 -14.43 -11.83 -15.24
C LEU A 77 -13.20 -10.98 -15.61
N ALA A 78 -13.45 -9.81 -16.18
CA ALA A 78 -12.39 -8.87 -16.55
C ALA A 78 -11.56 -8.38 -15.35
N LEU A 79 -12.17 -8.32 -14.16
CA LEU A 79 -11.47 -7.99 -12.92
C LEU A 79 -10.45 -9.07 -12.55
N GLU A 80 -10.82 -10.35 -12.67
CA GLU A 80 -9.94 -11.47 -12.33
C GLU A 80 -8.71 -11.48 -13.23
N THR A 81 -8.91 -11.36 -14.55
CA THR A 81 -7.78 -11.31 -15.49
C THR A 81 -6.90 -10.08 -15.29
N TYR A 82 -7.46 -8.95 -14.86
CA TYR A 82 -6.67 -7.79 -14.46
C TYR A 82 -5.80 -8.06 -13.23
N LEU A 83 -6.37 -8.64 -12.17
CA LEU A 83 -5.64 -8.96 -10.94
C LEU A 83 -4.52 -9.97 -11.22
N HIS A 84 -4.80 -11.03 -11.97
CA HIS A 84 -3.80 -12.03 -12.38
C HIS A 84 -2.67 -11.41 -13.22
N HIS A 85 -3.01 -10.56 -14.19
CA HIS A 85 -1.98 -9.88 -14.99
C HIS A 85 -1.06 -9.00 -14.14
N GLN A 86 -1.60 -8.29 -13.13
CA GLN A 86 -0.78 -7.48 -12.22
C GLN A 86 0.03 -8.32 -11.25
N ALA A 87 -0.48 -9.49 -10.84
CA ALA A 87 0.25 -10.49 -10.06
C ALA A 87 1.49 -10.98 -10.84
N ASP A 88 1.30 -11.44 -12.08
CA ASP A 88 2.38 -11.95 -12.94
C ASP A 88 3.48 -10.88 -13.15
N LYS A 89 3.06 -9.63 -13.39
CA LYS A 89 3.99 -8.49 -13.52
C LYS A 89 4.79 -8.20 -12.26
N LEU A 90 4.24 -8.43 -11.06
CA LEU A 90 5.01 -8.28 -9.82
C LEU A 90 6.00 -9.42 -9.67
N VAL A 91 5.54 -10.67 -9.83
CA VAL A 91 6.35 -11.88 -9.64
C VAL A 91 7.60 -11.86 -10.53
N GLN A 92 7.50 -11.32 -11.74
CA GLN A 92 8.64 -11.20 -12.65
C GLN A 92 9.73 -10.22 -12.21
N ARG A 93 9.44 -9.30 -11.27
CA ARG A 93 10.34 -8.18 -10.92
C ARG A 93 10.57 -8.00 -9.42
N PHE A 94 9.99 -8.85 -8.58
CA PHE A 94 10.07 -8.70 -7.13
C PHE A 94 10.35 -10.03 -6.45
N ASP A 95 11.24 -9.99 -5.47
CA ASP A 95 11.62 -11.16 -4.69
C ASP A 95 10.66 -11.39 -3.51
N ALA A 96 10.31 -12.65 -3.26
CA ALA A 96 9.33 -13.00 -2.23
C ALA A 96 9.88 -12.77 -0.81
N ASN A 97 11.15 -13.07 -0.54
CA ASN A 97 11.77 -12.80 0.75
C ASN A 97 11.88 -11.28 0.98
N ALA A 98 12.29 -10.50 -0.02
CA ALA A 98 12.27 -9.05 0.06
C ALA A 98 10.88 -8.50 0.40
N TYR A 99 9.82 -9.07 -0.19
CA TYR A 99 8.43 -8.73 0.15
C TYR A 99 8.10 -9.02 1.63
N LEU A 100 8.48 -10.19 2.15
CA LEU A 100 8.28 -10.54 3.56
C LEU A 100 8.99 -9.56 4.51
N TYR A 101 10.25 -9.21 4.21
CA TYR A 101 11.03 -8.28 5.03
C TYR A 101 10.43 -6.87 5.03
N LEU A 102 10.07 -6.35 3.85
CA LEU A 102 9.54 -5.00 3.72
C LEU A 102 8.17 -4.86 4.38
N THR A 103 7.25 -5.80 4.14
CA THR A 103 5.92 -5.76 4.76
C THR A 103 6.00 -5.94 6.28
N SER A 104 6.86 -6.83 6.78
CA SER A 104 7.06 -6.94 8.23
C SER A 104 7.70 -5.68 8.84
N ALA A 105 8.58 -5.00 8.11
CA ALA A 105 9.17 -3.75 8.59
C ALA A 105 8.13 -2.62 8.65
N MET A 106 7.25 -2.53 7.66
CA MET A 106 6.14 -1.58 7.63
C MET A 106 5.18 -1.80 8.80
N ASP A 107 4.78 -3.05 9.07
CA ASP A 107 3.86 -3.38 10.17
C ASP A 107 4.44 -3.06 11.56
N ARG A 108 5.74 -3.31 11.73
CA ARG A 108 6.44 -3.09 13.00
C ARG A 108 6.91 -1.65 13.18
N TYR A 109 6.69 -0.78 12.19
CA TYR A 109 7.15 0.60 12.26
C TYR A 109 6.45 1.38 13.37
N ASP A 110 7.26 1.83 14.32
CA ASP A 110 6.85 2.78 15.33
C ASP A 110 7.90 3.87 15.50
N ALA A 111 7.55 5.09 15.07
CA ALA A 111 8.41 6.25 15.20
C ALA A 111 8.74 6.58 16.66
N ALA A 112 7.88 6.23 17.61
CA ALA A 112 8.07 6.55 19.03
C ALA A 112 8.78 5.45 19.83
N ALA A 113 9.01 4.28 19.24
CA ALA A 113 9.67 3.16 19.91
C ALA A 113 11.04 3.59 20.46
N GLY A 114 11.24 3.36 21.77
CA GLY A 114 12.48 3.74 22.47
C GLY A 114 12.71 5.25 22.62
N ARG A 115 11.73 6.11 22.29
CA ARG A 115 11.88 7.57 22.30
C ARG A 115 10.98 8.30 23.31
N GLY A 116 10.33 7.58 24.22
CA GLY A 116 9.51 8.18 25.28
C GLY A 116 8.10 8.60 24.84
N GLY A 117 7.58 8.01 23.76
CA GLY A 117 6.23 8.28 23.24
C GLY A 117 6.21 9.30 22.09
N ASP A 118 5.03 9.51 21.51
CA ASP A 118 4.84 10.28 20.28
C ASP A 118 5.32 11.73 20.44
N ALA A 119 4.97 12.41 21.55
CA ALA A 119 5.38 13.80 21.78
C ALA A 119 6.91 13.98 21.80
N ALA A 120 7.63 13.09 22.50
CA ALA A 120 9.09 13.15 22.58
C ALA A 120 9.76 12.77 21.25
N ALA A 121 9.16 11.87 20.48
CA ALA A 121 9.63 11.56 19.12
C ALA A 121 9.42 12.75 18.17
N PHE A 122 8.25 13.39 18.22
CA PHE A 122 7.92 14.53 17.37
C PHE A 122 8.75 15.78 17.69
N ALA A 123 9.07 16.03 18.96
CA ALA A 123 9.93 17.15 19.37
C ALA A 123 11.35 17.10 18.77
N ARG A 124 11.77 15.95 18.24
CA ARG A 124 13.08 15.79 17.56
C ARG A 124 13.05 16.20 16.09
N ILE A 125 11.87 16.43 15.51
CA ILE A 125 11.72 16.78 14.10
C ILE A 125 12.04 18.26 13.92
N GLN A 126 13.19 18.54 13.31
CA GLN A 126 13.64 19.91 12.99
C GLN A 126 13.31 20.32 11.54
N ALA A 127 12.98 19.34 10.70
CA ALA A 127 12.61 19.58 9.30
C ALA A 127 11.22 20.23 9.22
N ARG A 128 10.99 20.99 8.15
CA ARG A 128 9.65 21.36 7.74
C ARG A 128 8.94 20.14 7.19
N VAL A 129 7.73 19.89 7.65
CA VAL A 129 6.94 18.72 7.27
C VAL A 129 5.69 19.18 6.52
N LEU A 130 5.47 18.59 5.34
CA LEU A 130 4.21 18.62 4.64
C LEU A 130 3.58 17.23 4.75
N ALA A 131 2.43 17.14 5.41
CA ALA A 131 1.64 15.94 5.53
C ALA A 131 0.45 16.02 4.57
N VAL A 132 0.40 15.13 3.58
CA VAL A 132 -0.68 15.12 2.57
C VAL A 132 -1.57 13.91 2.80
N GLY A 133 -2.81 14.13 3.22
CA GLY A 133 -3.84 13.11 3.33
C GLY A 133 -4.63 12.95 2.03
N ILE A 134 -5.18 11.75 1.79
CA ILE A 134 -6.11 11.48 0.70
C ILE A 134 -7.44 11.05 1.32
N ASP A 135 -8.53 11.73 0.98
CA ASP A 135 -9.85 11.53 1.60
C ASP A 135 -10.39 10.09 1.48
N SER A 136 -10.08 9.41 0.38
CA SER A 136 -10.50 8.03 0.10
C SER A 136 -9.48 6.96 0.47
N ASP A 137 -8.31 7.34 1.01
CA ASP A 137 -7.33 6.35 1.45
C ASP A 137 -7.80 5.69 2.75
N TRP A 138 -8.02 4.39 2.69
CA TRP A 138 -8.42 3.58 3.84
C TRP A 138 -7.26 2.77 4.42
N LEU A 139 -6.15 2.64 3.68
CA LEU A 139 -4.93 1.97 4.14
C LEU A 139 -4.14 2.89 5.08
N TYR A 140 -3.97 4.15 4.69
CA TYR A 140 -3.40 5.23 5.51
C TYR A 140 -4.39 6.41 5.60
N PRO A 141 -5.38 6.32 6.50
CA PRO A 141 -6.46 7.30 6.57
C PRO A 141 -5.99 8.74 6.75
N ALA A 142 -6.62 9.66 6.00
CA ALA A 142 -6.35 11.10 6.07
C ALA A 142 -6.32 11.65 7.51
N ARG A 143 -7.24 11.19 8.36
CA ARG A 143 -7.27 11.54 9.80
C ARG A 143 -5.98 11.21 10.55
N ASP A 144 -5.30 10.13 10.21
CA ASP A 144 -4.08 9.67 10.89
C ASP A 144 -2.87 10.51 10.39
N VAL A 145 -2.91 10.92 9.12
CA VAL A 145 -1.95 11.88 8.53
C VAL A 145 -2.12 13.28 9.15
N ALA A 146 -3.36 13.74 9.34
CA ALA A 146 -3.66 14.99 10.03
C ALA A 146 -3.22 14.96 11.51
N ALA A 147 -3.42 13.83 12.19
CA ALA A 147 -2.98 13.63 13.57
C ALA A 147 -1.44 13.70 13.68
N LEU A 148 -0.70 13.17 12.71
CA LEU A 148 0.75 13.32 12.64
C LEU A 148 1.16 14.80 12.56
N ALA A 149 0.60 15.57 11.63
CA ALA A 149 0.92 16.99 11.50
C ALA A 149 0.58 17.78 12.77
N THR A 150 -0.58 17.50 13.36
CA THR A 150 -1.02 18.09 14.64
C THR A 150 -0.05 17.76 15.77
N GLY A 151 0.39 16.50 15.86
CA GLY A 151 1.36 16.06 16.87
C GLY A 151 2.72 16.75 16.73
N ILE A 152 3.21 16.91 15.50
CA ILE A 152 4.45 17.65 15.23
C ILE A 152 4.31 19.12 15.61
N HIS A 153 3.20 19.76 15.25
CA HIS A 153 2.94 21.15 15.60
C HIS A 153 2.84 21.36 17.12
N ALA A 154 2.13 20.47 17.83
CA ALA A 154 2.00 20.51 19.29
C ALA A 154 3.35 20.31 20.01
N ALA A 155 4.30 19.62 19.39
CA ALA A 155 5.66 19.46 19.89
C ALA A 155 6.60 20.64 19.53
N GLY A 156 6.08 21.71 18.92
CA GLY A 156 6.84 22.89 18.52
C GLY A 156 7.49 22.81 17.14
N GLY A 157 7.19 21.77 16.35
CA GLY A 157 7.71 21.58 14.99
C GLY A 157 6.91 22.32 13.92
N ALA A 158 7.53 22.52 12.75
CA ALA A 158 6.89 23.13 11.58
C ALA A 158 6.23 22.05 10.72
N ALA A 159 4.92 21.87 10.87
CA ALA A 159 4.12 20.92 10.09
C ALA A 159 2.90 21.60 9.47
N THR A 160 2.65 21.29 8.19
CA THR A 160 1.45 21.70 7.44
C THR A 160 0.70 20.46 7.00
N TYR A 161 -0.61 20.44 7.21
CA TYR A 161 -1.50 19.41 6.67
C TYR A 161 -2.25 19.94 5.45
N VAL A 162 -2.32 19.12 4.40
CA VAL A 162 -3.18 19.34 3.23
C VAL A 162 -3.92 18.05 2.91
N GLU A 163 -5.19 18.14 2.58
CA GLU A 163 -5.99 16.99 2.15
C GLU A 163 -6.31 17.09 0.66
N VAL A 164 -6.18 15.98 -0.05
CA VAL A 164 -6.43 15.84 -1.48
C VAL A 164 -7.68 14.98 -1.68
N ALA A 165 -8.63 15.50 -2.46
CA ALA A 165 -9.82 14.76 -2.85
C ALA A 165 -9.52 13.87 -4.06
N SER A 166 -9.57 12.55 -3.89
CA SER A 166 -9.32 11.60 -4.98
C SER A 166 -10.20 10.38 -4.85
N ARG A 167 -10.58 9.79 -5.98
CA ARG A 167 -11.25 8.46 -6.01
C ARG A 167 -10.27 7.29 -6.07
N HIS A 168 -8.99 7.56 -6.24
CA HIS A 168 -7.98 6.54 -6.51
C HIS A 168 -7.42 5.88 -5.24
N GLY A 169 -7.93 6.24 -4.06
CA GLY A 169 -7.46 5.70 -2.78
C GLY A 169 -5.99 6.02 -2.54
N HIS A 170 -5.30 5.09 -1.88
CA HIS A 170 -3.87 5.21 -1.60
C HIS A 170 -3.04 5.49 -2.87
N ASP A 171 -3.40 4.92 -4.02
CA ASP A 171 -2.67 5.12 -5.29
C ASP A 171 -2.80 6.55 -5.87
N ALA A 172 -3.56 7.46 -5.25
CA ALA A 172 -3.75 8.81 -5.77
C ALA A 172 -2.42 9.56 -5.98
N PHE A 173 -1.43 9.37 -5.11
CA PHE A 173 -0.12 10.03 -5.27
C PHE A 173 0.69 9.51 -6.48
N LEU A 174 0.30 8.38 -7.08
CA LEU A 174 0.89 7.82 -8.30
C LEU A 174 0.04 8.10 -9.55
N LYS A 175 -1.21 8.55 -9.39
CA LYS A 175 -2.19 8.71 -10.48
C LYS A 175 -2.63 10.15 -10.70
N ASP A 176 -2.76 10.94 -9.64
CA ASP A 176 -3.34 12.30 -9.67
C ASP A 176 -2.27 13.39 -9.60
N TRP A 177 -1.26 13.27 -10.47
CA TRP A 177 -0.08 14.12 -10.53
C TRP A 177 -0.39 15.62 -10.42
N ALA A 178 -1.42 16.11 -11.11
CA ALA A 178 -1.79 17.53 -11.10
C ALA A 178 -2.22 18.03 -9.71
N GLN A 179 -2.94 17.21 -8.93
CA GLN A 179 -3.36 17.57 -7.58
C GLN A 179 -2.16 17.65 -6.65
N PHE A 180 -1.27 16.65 -6.71
CA PHE A 180 -0.06 16.62 -5.89
C PHE A 180 0.93 17.72 -6.28
N ASP A 181 1.04 18.06 -7.57
CA ASP A 181 1.90 19.15 -8.05
C ASP A 181 1.49 20.51 -7.47
N HIS A 182 0.18 20.77 -7.37
CA HIS A 182 -0.36 21.99 -6.76
C HIS A 182 -0.01 22.11 -5.27
N VAL A 183 0.13 20.99 -4.57
CA VAL A 183 0.48 20.95 -3.15
C VAL A 183 1.99 20.97 -2.92
N LEU A 184 2.76 20.23 -3.73
CA LEU A 184 4.20 20.05 -3.56
C LEU A 184 5.01 21.26 -4.01
N ARG A 185 4.68 21.88 -5.16
CA ARG A 185 5.48 23.00 -5.69
C ARG A 185 5.59 24.19 -4.75
N PRO A 186 4.50 24.69 -4.13
CA PRO A 186 4.60 25.82 -3.21
C PRO A 186 5.46 25.48 -1.99
N PHE A 187 5.32 24.27 -1.44
CA PHE A 187 6.09 23.83 -0.28
C PHE A 187 7.58 23.71 -0.57
N MET A 188 7.96 23.23 -1.77
CA MET A 188 9.37 23.13 -2.18
C MET A 188 10.00 24.49 -2.51
N ALA A 189 9.21 25.48 -2.92
CA ALA A 189 9.69 26.81 -3.28
C ALA A 189 9.90 27.76 -2.09
N SER A 190 9.26 27.44 -0.96
CA SER A 190 9.34 28.19 0.31
C SER A 190 10.44 27.69 1.22
#